data_AF-A0A4Y9RGM4-F1
#
_entry.id   AF-A0A4Y9RGM4-F1
#
_cell.length_a   1.000
_cell.length_b   1.000
_cell.length_c   1.000
_cell.angle_alpha   90.00
_cell.angle_beta   90.00
_cell.angle_gamma   90.00
#
_symmetry.space_group_name_H-M   'P 1'
#
loop_
_entity.id
_entity.type
_entity.pdbx_description
1 polymer ?
#
loop_
_entity_poly.entity_id
_entity_poly.type
_entity_poly.pdbx_seq_one_letter_code
_entity_poly.pdbx_strand_id
1 'polypeptide(L)'
;MIKRLCPVLAAAVLCGCSPEPSQERLVETGQGDAWLQPPAVEQVARTPSGLSVSGVTGPGARVVLRGGEGQAFAATAAPSGRFDIRLNAGEGDLILTPEVQHGQARAISPDRLVILSSGTTALLRVGDATRRLDEVRGELDAVDWDGRLMVLSGRVQPGGQAAVSLDGAAPTMLPSDAEGRWSLGATTAREVRVDKRAYRVPLMAGDAPGVERSGDGWIVRWSPPGGGRQAVWLPDRS
;
A
#
# COMPACT_ATOMS: atom_id res chain seq x y z
N MET A 1 63.86 58.65 -1.29
CA MET A 1 62.62 58.51 -0.47
C MET A 1 62.97 57.83 0.86
N ILE A 2 63.07 58.65 1.92
CA ILE A 2 62.67 58.50 3.35
C ILE A 2 62.70 57.08 3.98
N LYS A 3 63.69 56.82 4.88
CA LYS A 3 63.66 56.59 6.37
C LYS A 3 63.09 55.23 6.85
N ARG A 4 63.94 54.32 7.38
CA ARG A 4 64.46 54.12 8.77
C ARG A 4 63.53 53.29 9.69
N LEU A 5 64.14 52.25 10.28
CA LEU A 5 63.69 51.44 11.43
C LEU A 5 63.24 52.30 12.63
N CYS A 6 62.27 51.81 13.41
CA CYS A 6 62.47 51.33 14.79
C CYS A 6 61.16 50.87 15.48
N PRO A 7 61.26 50.01 16.51
CA PRO A 7 60.16 49.25 17.13
C PRO A 7 59.52 50.01 18.32
N VAL A 8 58.34 49.59 18.76
CA VAL A 8 57.79 49.93 20.08
C VAL A 8 57.22 48.70 20.75
N LEU A 9 57.64 48.55 22.00
CA LEU A 9 57.42 47.51 22.97
C LEU A 9 56.26 47.91 23.92
N ALA A 10 55.40 46.94 24.26
CA ALA A 10 54.77 46.67 25.57
C ALA A 10 53.73 47.61 26.24
N ALA A 11 52.88 46.92 27.04
CA ALA A 11 52.01 47.32 28.18
C ALA A 11 50.50 47.50 27.86
N ALA A 12 49.52 47.03 28.66
CA ALA A 12 49.47 46.20 29.86
C ALA A 12 47.99 45.78 30.14
N VAL A 13 47.83 44.58 30.73
CA VAL A 13 46.85 44.12 31.76
C VAL A 13 45.35 44.41 31.56
N LEU A 14 44.52 43.36 31.63
CA LEU A 14 43.41 43.25 32.60
C LEU A 14 43.00 41.77 32.76
N CYS A 15 43.12 41.26 33.99
CA CYS A 15 42.43 40.06 34.43
C CYS A 15 40.92 40.27 34.32
N GLY A 16 40.25 39.36 33.63
CA GLY A 16 38.79 39.24 33.66
C GLY A 16 38.45 37.77 33.51
N CYS A 17 38.30 37.07 34.65
CA CYS A 17 37.63 35.78 34.69
C CYS A 17 36.18 35.97 34.26
N SER A 18 35.90 35.81 32.97
CA SER A 18 34.54 35.56 32.50
C SER A 18 34.32 34.05 32.53
N PRO A 19 33.31 33.54 33.26
CA PRO A 19 32.86 32.18 33.00
C PRO A 19 32.43 32.12 31.54
N GLU A 20 32.96 31.14 30.80
CA GLU A 20 32.41 30.82 29.48
C GLU A 20 30.88 30.72 29.63
N PRO A 21 30.10 31.43 28.81
CA PRO A 21 28.70 31.09 28.70
C PRO A 21 28.71 29.64 28.24
N SER A 22 28.34 28.74 29.15
CA SER A 22 27.95 27.39 28.81
C SER A 22 26.90 27.57 27.72
N GLN A 23 27.32 27.39 26.47
CA GLN A 23 26.41 27.17 25.39
C GLN A 23 25.60 25.98 25.87
N GLU A 24 24.40 26.26 26.35
CA GLU A 24 23.32 25.30 26.32
C GLU A 24 23.35 24.80 24.90
N ARG A 25 24.00 23.64 24.73
CA ARG A 25 23.85 22.82 23.56
C ARG A 25 22.35 22.65 23.52
N LEU A 26 21.71 23.42 22.63
CA LEU A 26 20.42 23.08 22.12
C LEU A 26 20.58 21.60 21.83
N VAL A 27 19.96 20.79 22.67
CA VAL A 27 19.65 19.44 22.29
C VAL A 27 18.73 19.71 21.12
N GLU A 28 19.31 19.77 19.92
CA GLU A 28 18.64 19.29 18.75
C GLU A 28 18.17 17.92 19.18
N THR A 29 16.93 17.87 19.67
CA THR A 29 16.11 16.71 19.49
C THR A 29 16.02 16.60 17.98
N GLY A 30 17.05 16.01 17.39
CA GLY A 30 16.96 15.29 16.15
C GLY A 30 15.92 14.23 16.41
N GLN A 31 14.65 14.63 16.30
CA GLN A 31 13.64 13.79 15.70
C GLN A 31 14.18 13.56 14.30
N GLY A 32 15.14 12.64 14.22
CA GLY A 32 15.82 12.28 13.00
C GLY A 32 14.73 11.95 11.99
N ASP A 33 14.96 12.40 10.77
CA ASP A 33 14.16 12.10 9.60
C ASP A 33 13.59 10.68 9.72
N ALA A 34 12.36 10.59 10.23
CA ALA A 34 11.65 9.34 10.28
C ALA A 34 11.39 9.06 8.81
N TRP A 35 12.21 8.18 8.23
CA TRP A 35 12.18 7.87 6.81
C TRP A 35 10.73 7.68 6.41
N LEU A 36 10.23 8.58 5.56
CA LEU A 36 8.80 8.65 5.27
C LEU A 36 8.40 7.35 4.57
N GLN A 37 7.58 6.54 5.23
CA GLN A 37 7.08 5.30 4.66
C GLN A 37 5.66 5.50 4.14
N PRO A 38 5.28 4.82 3.04
CA PRO A 38 3.89 4.79 2.60
C PRO A 38 2.97 4.26 3.71
N PRO A 39 1.70 4.66 3.71
CA PRO A 39 0.74 4.15 4.69
C PRO A 39 0.41 2.69 4.37
N ALA A 40 0.33 1.84 5.41
CA ALA A 40 -0.15 0.48 5.27
C ALA A 40 -1.65 0.45 5.51
N VAL A 41 -2.43 0.18 4.45
CA VAL A 41 -3.88 -0.02 4.55
C VAL A 41 -4.15 -1.41 5.10
N GLU A 42 -4.88 -1.50 6.20
CA GLU A 42 -5.15 -2.78 6.88
C GLU A 42 -6.56 -3.30 6.58
N GLN A 43 -7.55 -2.41 6.56
CA GLN A 43 -8.97 -2.78 6.49
C GLN A 43 -9.80 -1.77 5.70
N VAL A 44 -10.88 -2.27 5.08
CA VAL A 44 -11.99 -1.46 4.59
C VAL A 44 -13.29 -1.96 5.20
N ALA A 45 -14.01 -1.09 5.91
CA ALA A 45 -15.25 -1.42 6.59
C ALA A 45 -16.43 -0.62 6.03
N ARG A 46 -17.60 -1.26 5.93
CA ARG A 46 -18.85 -0.53 5.69
C ARG A 46 -19.29 0.21 6.95
N THR A 47 -19.76 1.43 6.77
CA THR A 47 -20.33 2.28 7.81
C THR A 47 -21.73 2.73 7.38
N PRO A 48 -22.58 3.23 8.29
CA PRO A 48 -23.90 3.74 7.92
C PRO A 48 -23.87 4.86 6.87
N SER A 49 -22.78 5.63 6.80
CA SER A 49 -22.60 6.78 5.90
C SER A 49 -21.73 6.49 4.66
N GLY A 50 -21.22 5.26 4.50
CA GLY A 50 -20.31 4.92 3.40
C GLY A 50 -19.26 3.89 3.80
N LEU A 51 -17.99 4.17 3.53
CA LEU A 51 -16.87 3.28 3.85
C LEU A 51 -15.88 3.97 4.80
N SER A 52 -15.21 3.19 5.63
CA SER A 52 -13.99 3.59 6.33
C SER A 52 -12.83 2.76 5.82
N VAL A 53 -11.72 3.43 5.50
CA VAL A 53 -10.43 2.82 5.18
C VAL A 53 -9.49 3.12 6.34
N SER A 54 -8.96 2.08 6.97
CA SER A 54 -8.10 2.21 8.14
C SER A 54 -6.78 1.47 7.98
N GLY A 55 -5.80 1.91 8.77
CA GLY A 55 -4.46 1.33 8.76
C GLY A 55 -3.47 2.09 9.64
N VAL A 56 -2.19 1.95 9.32
CA VAL A 56 -1.08 2.52 10.08
C VAL A 56 -0.13 3.36 9.21
N THR A 57 0.44 4.38 9.83
CA THR A 57 1.55 5.17 9.29
C THR A 57 2.31 5.85 10.45
N GLY A 58 3.24 6.75 10.14
CA GLY A 58 3.91 7.59 11.13
C GLY A 58 2.91 8.43 11.95
N PRO A 59 3.10 8.58 13.27
CA PRO A 59 2.26 9.43 14.11
C PRO A 59 2.10 10.86 13.57
N GLY A 60 0.87 11.38 13.55
CA GLY A 60 0.58 12.74 13.08
C GLY A 60 0.77 12.95 11.56
N ALA A 61 1.12 11.92 10.80
CA ALA A 61 1.32 12.04 9.36
C ALA A 61 -0.01 12.26 8.63
N ARG A 62 0.00 13.07 7.57
CA ARG A 62 -1.16 13.25 6.70
C ARG A 62 -1.22 12.11 5.69
N VAL A 63 -2.24 11.28 5.78
CA VAL A 63 -2.52 10.20 4.83
C VAL A 63 -3.45 10.71 3.76
N VAL A 64 -3.16 10.39 2.50
CA VAL A 64 -4.00 10.73 1.35
C VAL A 64 -4.23 9.48 0.51
N LEU A 65 -5.48 9.21 0.15
CA LEU A 65 -5.86 8.22 -0.85
C LEU A 65 -6.21 8.96 -2.14
N ARG A 66 -5.37 8.86 -3.17
CA ARG A 66 -5.57 9.58 -4.45
C ARG A 66 -6.24 8.69 -5.50
N GLY A 67 -7.34 9.14 -6.06
CA GLY A 67 -8.00 8.52 -7.21
C GLY A 67 -7.66 9.20 -8.53
N GLY A 68 -8.45 8.87 -9.56
CA GLY A 68 -8.45 9.59 -10.84
C GLY A 68 -9.03 11.00 -10.74
N GLU A 69 -8.88 11.81 -11.80
CA GLU A 69 -9.54 13.12 -11.97
C GLU A 69 -9.45 14.09 -10.75
N GLY A 70 -8.35 14.05 -10.00
CA GLY A 70 -8.14 14.92 -8.84
C GLY A 70 -8.88 14.50 -7.57
N GLN A 71 -9.58 13.36 -7.59
CA GLN A 71 -10.20 12.78 -6.41
C GLN A 71 -9.15 12.46 -5.34
N ALA A 72 -9.40 12.91 -4.11
CA ALA A 72 -8.53 12.64 -2.98
C ALA A 72 -9.29 12.63 -1.66
N PHE A 73 -8.99 11.66 -0.82
CA PHE A 73 -9.47 11.57 0.56
C PHE A 73 -8.29 11.68 1.48
N ALA A 74 -8.45 12.35 2.62
CA ALA A 74 -7.35 12.54 3.54
C ALA A 74 -7.79 12.50 4.99
N ALA A 75 -6.89 12.01 5.84
CA ALA A 75 -6.99 12.13 7.28
C ALA A 75 -5.58 12.29 7.87
N THR A 76 -5.53 12.79 9.09
CA THR A 76 -4.30 12.82 9.87
C THR A 76 -4.26 11.60 10.77
N ALA A 77 -3.14 10.89 10.79
CA ALA A 77 -2.95 9.77 11.71
C ALA A 77 -2.92 10.26 13.16
N ALA A 78 -3.52 9.49 14.05
CA ALA A 78 -3.49 9.72 15.48
C ALA A 78 -2.05 9.64 16.04
N PRO A 79 -1.80 10.06 17.29
CA PRO A 79 -0.50 9.87 17.94
C PRO A 79 -0.02 8.41 18.01
N SER A 80 -0.94 7.44 17.91
CA SER A 80 -0.62 6.01 17.81
C SER A 80 -0.19 5.56 16.40
N GLY A 81 -0.21 6.44 15.41
CA GLY A 81 0.02 6.12 14.00
C GLY A 81 -1.18 5.51 13.27
N ARG A 82 -2.29 5.26 13.95
CA ARG A 82 -3.54 4.79 13.32
C ARG A 82 -4.21 5.90 12.52
N PHE A 83 -4.69 5.58 11.32
CA PHE A 83 -5.55 6.47 10.54
C PHE A 83 -6.89 5.81 10.21
N ASP A 84 -7.90 6.64 10.00
CA ASP A 84 -9.24 6.26 9.51
C ASP A 84 -9.66 7.35 8.51
N ILE A 85 -9.93 6.96 7.26
CA ILE A 85 -10.40 7.83 6.19
C ILE A 85 -11.80 7.40 5.82
N ARG A 86 -12.76 8.33 5.89
CA ARG A 86 -14.15 8.10 5.48
C ARG A 86 -14.34 8.45 4.01
N LEU A 87 -14.98 7.55 3.28
CA LEU A 87 -15.42 7.73 1.90
C LEU A 87 -16.94 7.71 1.86
N ASN A 88 -17.53 8.56 1.03
CA ASN A 88 -18.98 8.65 0.93
C ASN A 88 -19.53 7.45 0.13
N ALA A 89 -20.77 7.07 0.41
CA ALA A 89 -21.48 6.12 -0.44
C ALA A 89 -21.68 6.73 -1.84
N GLY A 90 -21.40 5.95 -2.91
CA GLY A 90 -21.74 6.32 -4.29
C GLY A 90 -20.59 6.80 -5.17
N GLU A 91 -19.34 6.71 -4.73
CA GLU A 91 -18.17 7.16 -5.51
C GLU A 91 -17.78 6.24 -6.70
N GLY A 92 -18.67 5.31 -7.08
CA GLY A 92 -18.42 4.36 -8.17
C GLY A 92 -17.30 3.37 -7.84
N ASP A 93 -16.66 2.85 -8.88
CA ASP A 93 -15.50 1.99 -8.76
C ASP A 93 -14.24 2.86 -8.63
N LEU A 94 -13.43 2.60 -7.60
CA LEU A 94 -12.25 3.38 -7.25
C LEU A 94 -10.98 2.53 -7.34
N ILE A 95 -9.94 3.09 -7.95
CA ILE A 95 -8.55 2.64 -7.83
C ILE A 95 -7.76 3.78 -7.19
N LEU A 96 -7.39 3.61 -5.94
CA LEU A 96 -6.77 4.64 -5.11
C LEU A 96 -5.29 4.31 -4.87
N THR A 97 -4.46 5.36 -4.89
CA THR A 97 -3.04 5.30 -4.53
C THR A 97 -2.88 5.87 -3.11
N PRO A 98 -2.58 5.02 -2.11
CA PRO A 98 -2.26 5.50 -0.77
C PRO A 98 -0.92 6.24 -0.76
N GLU A 99 -0.86 7.37 -0.07
CA GLU A 99 0.39 8.09 0.15
C GLU A 99 0.38 8.80 1.51
N VAL A 100 1.58 9.12 1.98
CA VAL A 100 1.79 9.97 3.16
C VAL A 100 2.45 11.27 2.74
N GLN A 101 2.06 12.36 3.40
CA GLN A 101 2.63 13.68 3.23
C GLN A 101 3.12 14.25 4.56
N HIS A 102 4.35 14.78 4.54
CA HIS A 102 4.92 15.51 5.66
C HIS A 102 5.68 16.74 5.12
N GLY A 103 5.13 17.93 5.33
CA GLY A 103 5.63 19.15 4.68
C GLY A 103 5.62 19.01 3.16
N GLN A 104 6.79 19.14 2.52
CA GLN A 104 6.96 18.94 1.08
C GLN A 104 7.31 17.49 0.70
N ALA A 105 7.66 16.64 1.66
CA ALA A 105 8.03 15.25 1.43
C ALA A 105 6.78 14.38 1.24
N ARG A 106 6.90 13.37 0.37
CA ARG A 106 5.84 12.40 0.07
C ARG A 106 6.39 10.98 -0.02
N ALA A 107 5.65 10.03 0.51
CA ALA A 107 5.90 8.61 0.34
C ALA A 107 4.68 7.96 -0.31
N ILE A 108 4.81 7.56 -1.57
CA ILE A 108 3.74 7.00 -2.39
C ILE A 108 3.79 5.48 -2.28
N SER A 109 2.63 4.85 -2.04
CA SER A 109 2.55 3.41 -1.96
C SER A 109 2.77 2.75 -3.34
N PRO A 110 3.55 1.67 -3.42
CA PRO A 110 3.58 0.84 -4.61
C PRO A 110 2.23 0.18 -4.89
N ASP A 111 1.45 -0.07 -3.85
CA ASP A 111 0.18 -0.78 -3.91
C ASP A 111 -0.98 0.13 -4.36
N ARG A 112 -2.09 -0.48 -4.77
CA ARG A 112 -3.35 0.21 -5.08
C ARG A 112 -4.48 -0.34 -4.23
N LEU A 113 -5.26 0.56 -3.64
CA LEU A 113 -6.50 0.20 -2.97
C LEU A 113 -7.64 0.24 -3.99
N VAL A 114 -8.29 -0.90 -4.20
CA VAL A 114 -9.48 -1.03 -5.04
C VAL A 114 -10.71 -1.07 -4.15
N ILE A 115 -11.72 -0.28 -4.52
CA ILE A 115 -13.05 -0.29 -3.91
C ILE A 115 -14.05 -0.32 -5.06
N LEU A 116 -14.76 -1.44 -5.21
CA LEU A 116 -15.76 -1.59 -6.27
C LEU A 116 -17.16 -1.28 -5.72
N SER A 117 -18.03 -0.79 -6.59
CA SER A 117 -19.46 -0.56 -6.33
C SER A 117 -20.21 -1.83 -5.90
N SER A 118 -19.71 -3.01 -6.29
CA SER A 118 -20.17 -4.32 -5.79
C SER A 118 -19.88 -4.53 -4.29
N GLY A 119 -19.02 -3.70 -3.70
CA GLY A 119 -18.51 -3.84 -2.35
C GLY A 119 -17.28 -4.73 -2.23
N THR A 120 -16.73 -5.21 -3.34
CA THR A 120 -15.42 -5.88 -3.37
C THR A 120 -14.33 -4.86 -3.06
N THR A 121 -13.46 -5.16 -2.11
CA THR A 121 -12.33 -4.29 -1.77
C THR A 121 -11.05 -5.10 -1.69
N ALA A 122 -9.97 -4.56 -2.26
CA ALA A 122 -8.70 -5.27 -2.35
C ALA A 122 -7.51 -4.32 -2.34
N LEU A 123 -6.37 -4.81 -1.85
CA LEU A 123 -5.08 -4.19 -2.02
C LEU A 123 -4.34 -4.94 -3.13
N LEU A 124 -4.11 -4.27 -4.26
CA LEU A 124 -3.29 -4.78 -5.36
C LEU A 124 -1.84 -4.50 -5.01
N ARG A 125 -1.02 -5.56 -4.98
CA ARG A 125 0.31 -5.49 -4.37
C ARG A 125 1.40 -5.69 -5.41
N VAL A 126 2.47 -4.92 -5.28
CA VAL A 126 3.64 -5.08 -6.15
C VAL A 126 4.52 -6.19 -5.60
N GLY A 127 4.76 -7.21 -6.42
CA GLY A 127 5.64 -8.33 -6.07
C GLY A 127 5.04 -9.31 -5.06
N ASP A 128 3.75 -9.18 -4.74
CA ASP A 128 3.02 -10.08 -3.86
C ASP A 128 1.59 -10.24 -4.39
N ALA A 129 0.88 -11.27 -3.94
CA ALA A 129 -0.48 -11.52 -4.39
C ALA A 129 -1.45 -10.45 -3.91
N THR A 130 -2.49 -10.18 -4.70
CA THR A 130 -3.58 -9.29 -4.30
C THR A 130 -4.24 -9.78 -3.01
N ARG A 131 -4.47 -8.86 -2.07
CA ARG A 131 -5.10 -9.14 -0.76
C ARG A 131 -6.49 -8.55 -0.73
N ARG A 132 -7.51 -9.39 -0.60
CA ARG A 132 -8.89 -8.91 -0.36
C ARG A 132 -9.05 -8.36 1.05
N LEU A 133 -9.72 -7.21 1.14
CA LEU A 133 -9.98 -6.48 2.38
C LEU A 133 -11.44 -6.60 2.81
N ASP A 134 -12.26 -7.24 1.98
CA ASP A 134 -13.63 -7.55 2.29
C ASP A 134 -13.79 -8.96 2.86
N GLU A 135 -14.93 -9.18 3.53
CA GLU A 135 -15.35 -10.51 3.97
C GLU A 135 -15.73 -11.37 2.75
N VAL A 136 -14.84 -12.28 2.36
CA VAL A 136 -15.07 -13.17 1.22
C VAL A 136 -15.55 -14.51 1.71
N ARG A 137 -16.55 -15.05 1.01
CA ARG A 137 -17.18 -16.34 1.29
C ARG A 137 -16.74 -17.45 0.31
N GLY A 138 -15.81 -17.15 -0.58
CA GLY A 138 -15.19 -18.10 -1.52
C GLY A 138 -13.71 -18.37 -1.21
N GLU A 139 -13.18 -19.43 -1.81
CA GLU A 139 -11.85 -19.96 -1.55
C GLU A 139 -10.76 -19.33 -2.43
N LEU A 140 -11.14 -18.78 -3.59
CA LEU A 140 -10.28 -17.98 -4.48
C LEU A 140 -10.56 -16.47 -4.28
N ASP A 141 -9.52 -15.72 -3.91
CA ASP A 141 -9.59 -14.28 -3.70
C ASP A 141 -9.29 -13.50 -4.97
N ALA A 142 -8.21 -13.86 -5.68
CA ALA A 142 -7.75 -13.12 -6.85
C ALA A 142 -6.93 -13.98 -7.82
N VAL A 143 -6.86 -13.52 -9.08
CA VAL A 143 -5.92 -14.01 -10.09
C VAL A 143 -5.20 -12.79 -10.68
N ASP A 144 -3.94 -12.60 -10.29
CA ASP A 144 -3.06 -11.55 -10.78
C ASP A 144 -2.33 -12.00 -12.06
N TRP A 145 -2.13 -11.08 -13.00
CA TRP A 145 -1.43 -11.31 -14.26
C TRP A 145 -0.63 -10.08 -14.68
N ASP A 146 0.65 -10.27 -15.03
CA ASP A 146 1.55 -9.21 -15.48
C ASP A 146 1.93 -9.31 -16.97
N GLY A 147 1.30 -10.22 -17.72
CA GLY A 147 1.66 -10.53 -19.11
C GLY A 147 2.62 -11.73 -19.25
N ARG A 148 3.19 -12.24 -18.16
CA ARG A 148 4.17 -13.34 -18.15
C ARG A 148 3.89 -14.39 -17.10
N LEU A 149 3.56 -13.96 -15.89
CA LEU A 149 3.29 -14.81 -14.73
C LEU A 149 1.88 -14.53 -14.21
N MET A 150 1.18 -15.61 -13.91
CA MET A 150 -0.07 -15.60 -13.18
C MET A 150 0.19 -15.93 -11.72
N VAL A 151 -0.43 -15.19 -10.80
CA VAL A 151 -0.44 -15.54 -9.38
C VAL A 151 -1.89 -15.70 -8.95
N LEU A 152 -2.22 -16.87 -8.42
CA LEU A 152 -3.51 -17.15 -7.82
C LEU A 152 -3.38 -16.98 -6.31
N SER A 153 -4.36 -16.36 -5.68
CA SER A 153 -4.44 -16.27 -4.22
C SER A 153 -5.84 -16.52 -3.71
N GLY A 154 -5.90 -17.00 -2.48
CA GLY A 154 -7.16 -17.29 -1.85
C GLY A 154 -7.02 -17.54 -0.36
N ARG A 155 -8.12 -18.02 0.21
CA ARG A 155 -8.25 -18.29 1.64
C ARG A 155 -8.86 -19.66 1.90
N VAL A 156 -8.39 -20.28 2.97
CA VAL A 156 -8.97 -21.46 3.62
C VAL A 156 -8.92 -21.23 5.13
N GLN A 157 -9.28 -22.23 5.93
CA GLN A 157 -9.12 -22.14 7.38
C GLN A 157 -7.64 -21.84 7.73
N PRO A 158 -7.37 -20.97 8.74
CA PRO A 158 -6.03 -20.76 9.26
C PRO A 158 -5.31 -22.07 9.60
N GLY A 159 -4.09 -22.25 9.07
CA GLY A 159 -3.31 -23.49 9.21
C GLY A 159 -3.83 -24.71 8.44
N GLY A 160 -4.85 -24.54 7.60
CA GLY A 160 -5.39 -25.54 6.70
C GLY A 160 -4.58 -25.71 5.41
N GLN A 161 -5.17 -26.41 4.45
CA GLN A 161 -4.61 -26.57 3.10
C GLN A 161 -5.69 -26.38 2.04
N ALA A 162 -5.33 -25.77 0.92
CA ALA A 162 -6.17 -25.67 -0.27
C ALA A 162 -5.74 -26.72 -1.29
N ALA A 163 -6.70 -27.48 -1.84
CA ALA A 163 -6.44 -28.34 -3.00
C ALA A 163 -6.69 -27.54 -4.29
N VAL A 164 -5.64 -27.10 -4.98
CA VAL A 164 -5.77 -26.26 -6.18
C VAL A 164 -5.43 -27.06 -7.44
N SER A 165 -6.35 -27.09 -8.40
CA SER A 165 -6.14 -27.69 -9.72
C SER A 165 -6.35 -26.66 -10.82
N LEU A 166 -5.45 -26.68 -11.82
CA LEU A 166 -5.48 -25.78 -12.97
C LEU A 166 -5.81 -26.61 -14.22
N ASP A 167 -6.82 -26.19 -14.99
CA ASP A 167 -7.20 -26.81 -16.26
C ASP A 167 -7.40 -28.34 -16.20
N GLY A 168 -7.90 -28.84 -15.06
CA GLY A 168 -8.17 -30.27 -14.84
C GLY A 168 -6.95 -31.11 -14.45
N ALA A 169 -5.78 -30.51 -14.26
CA ALA A 169 -4.60 -31.19 -13.75
C ALA A 169 -4.80 -31.74 -12.32
N ALA A 170 -3.93 -32.66 -11.89
CA ALA A 170 -3.94 -33.18 -10.53
C ALA A 170 -3.83 -32.03 -9.49
N PRO A 171 -4.62 -32.06 -8.39
CA PRO A 171 -4.57 -31.00 -7.40
C PRO A 171 -3.19 -30.89 -6.73
N THR A 172 -2.73 -29.66 -6.58
CA THR A 172 -1.59 -29.30 -5.73
C THR A 172 -2.11 -28.89 -4.36
N MET A 173 -1.58 -29.48 -3.29
CA MET A 173 -1.93 -29.12 -1.92
C MET A 173 -1.08 -27.93 -1.47
N LEU A 174 -1.73 -26.81 -1.16
CA LEU A 174 -1.07 -25.58 -0.73
C LEU A 174 -1.36 -25.33 0.75
N PRO A 175 -0.33 -25.24 1.62
CA PRO A 175 -0.54 -24.83 3.00
C PRO A 175 -0.98 -23.36 3.05
N SER A 176 -1.86 -23.04 4.00
CA SER A 176 -2.19 -21.65 4.30
C SER A 176 -1.31 -21.07 5.40
N ASP A 177 -1.17 -19.74 5.41
CA ASP A 177 -0.53 -19.00 6.49
C ASP A 177 -1.40 -18.95 7.76
N ALA A 178 -0.91 -18.25 8.79
CA ALA A 178 -1.60 -18.08 10.07
C ALA A 178 -2.94 -17.33 9.95
N GLU A 179 -3.17 -16.63 8.84
CA GLU A 179 -4.42 -15.95 8.52
C GLU A 179 -5.26 -16.72 7.49
N GLY A 180 -4.85 -17.94 7.13
CA GLY A 180 -5.56 -18.80 6.21
C GLY A 180 -5.33 -18.49 4.74
N ARG A 181 -4.37 -17.63 4.38
CA ARG A 181 -4.10 -17.27 2.98
C ARG A 181 -3.13 -18.25 2.32
N TRP A 182 -3.35 -18.49 1.03
CA TRP A 182 -2.46 -19.27 0.18
C TRP A 182 -2.19 -18.53 -1.13
N SER A 183 -1.08 -18.86 -1.79
CA SER A 183 -0.78 -18.37 -3.14
C SER A 183 -0.12 -19.45 -4.00
N LEU A 184 -0.29 -19.35 -5.32
CA LEU A 184 0.29 -20.24 -6.31
C LEU A 184 0.70 -19.46 -7.56
N GLY A 185 1.94 -19.63 -8.01
CA GLY A 185 2.38 -19.14 -9.32
C GLY A 185 2.03 -20.13 -10.43
N ALA A 186 1.60 -19.61 -11.58
CA ALA A 186 1.30 -20.37 -12.80
C ALA A 186 1.67 -19.57 -14.06
N THR A 187 1.83 -20.23 -15.20
CA THR A 187 2.03 -19.53 -16.48
C THR A 187 0.70 -19.05 -17.08
N THR A 188 -0.35 -19.85 -16.97
CA THR A 188 -1.72 -19.53 -17.38
C THR A 188 -2.69 -20.54 -16.75
N ALA A 189 -3.95 -20.16 -16.64
CA ALA A 189 -5.06 -21.07 -16.36
C ALA A 189 -6.34 -20.51 -17.00
N ARG A 190 -7.22 -21.38 -17.51
CA ARG A 190 -8.57 -21.01 -17.97
C ARG A 190 -9.63 -21.45 -16.98
N GLU A 191 -9.39 -22.56 -16.31
CA GLU A 191 -10.18 -23.05 -15.19
C GLU A 191 -9.28 -23.23 -13.96
N VAL A 192 -9.74 -22.70 -12.83
CA VAL A 192 -9.13 -22.89 -11.53
C VAL A 192 -10.14 -23.59 -10.67
N ARG A 193 -9.79 -24.72 -10.08
CA ARG A 193 -10.62 -25.37 -9.07
C ARG A 193 -9.90 -25.38 -7.74
N VAL A 194 -10.52 -24.78 -6.74
CA VAL A 194 -10.09 -24.77 -5.34
C VAL A 194 -11.06 -25.65 -4.58
N ASP A 195 -10.55 -26.75 -4.03
CA ASP A 195 -11.33 -27.81 -3.42
C ASP A 195 -12.47 -28.29 -4.34
N LYS A 196 -13.73 -28.05 -3.96
CA LYS A 196 -14.92 -28.48 -4.72
C LYS A 196 -15.39 -27.45 -5.74
N ARG A 197 -14.76 -26.27 -5.77
CA ARG A 197 -15.29 -25.12 -6.48
C ARG A 197 -14.47 -24.77 -7.69
N ALA A 198 -15.14 -24.64 -8.83
CA ALA A 198 -14.52 -24.24 -10.10
C ALA A 198 -14.79 -22.77 -10.41
N TYR A 199 -13.78 -22.11 -10.97
CA TYR A 199 -13.76 -20.73 -11.40
C TYR A 199 -13.27 -20.67 -12.84
N ARG A 200 -13.99 -19.98 -13.72
CA ARG A 200 -13.53 -19.70 -15.08
C ARG A 200 -12.76 -18.39 -15.06
N VAL A 201 -11.46 -18.46 -15.32
CA VAL A 201 -10.60 -17.27 -15.38
C VAL A 201 -10.86 -16.55 -16.71
N PRO A 202 -11.30 -15.29 -16.69
CA PRO A 202 -11.53 -14.55 -17.92
C PRO A 202 -10.21 -14.18 -18.60
N LEU A 203 -10.29 -13.83 -19.89
CA LEU A 203 -9.17 -13.25 -20.59
C LEU A 203 -8.91 -11.83 -20.06
N MET A 204 -7.78 -11.63 -19.37
CA MET A 204 -7.36 -10.34 -18.83
C MET A 204 -6.55 -9.51 -19.84
N ALA A 205 -7.01 -9.46 -21.10
CA ALA A 205 -6.39 -8.66 -22.16
C ALA A 205 -6.74 -7.18 -22.02
N GLY A 206 -5.98 -6.28 -22.65
CA GLY A 206 -6.27 -4.85 -22.72
C GLY A 206 -5.24 -3.98 -21.99
N ASP A 207 -5.05 -2.76 -22.49
CA ASP A 207 -3.95 -1.88 -22.06
C ASP A 207 -4.40 -0.68 -21.21
N ALA A 208 -5.70 -0.35 -21.24
CA ALA A 208 -6.22 0.81 -20.53
C ALA A 208 -6.42 0.49 -19.04
N PRO A 209 -5.90 1.32 -18.11
CA PRO A 209 -6.20 1.16 -16.70
C PRO A 209 -7.69 1.41 -16.44
N GLY A 210 -8.25 0.69 -15.47
CA GLY A 210 -9.66 0.81 -15.14
C GLY A 210 -10.24 -0.48 -14.59
N VAL A 211 -11.54 -0.43 -14.34
CA VAL A 211 -12.33 -1.54 -13.81
C VAL A 211 -13.35 -1.93 -14.88
N GLU A 212 -13.51 -3.24 -15.10
CA GLU A 212 -14.58 -3.76 -15.93
C GLU A 212 -15.19 -5.03 -15.34
N ARG A 213 -16.47 -5.24 -15.63
CA ARG A 213 -17.15 -6.48 -15.30
C ARG A 213 -16.75 -7.58 -16.29
N SER A 214 -16.42 -8.77 -15.78
CA SER A 214 -16.08 -9.92 -16.64
C SER A 214 -16.52 -11.23 -16.00
N GLY A 215 -17.53 -11.87 -16.59
CA GLY A 215 -18.15 -13.08 -16.06
C GLY A 215 -18.64 -12.90 -14.62
N ASP A 216 -18.22 -13.83 -13.76
CA ASP A 216 -18.55 -13.87 -12.33
C ASP A 216 -17.53 -13.11 -11.47
N GLY A 217 -17.04 -11.97 -11.97
CA GLY A 217 -16.10 -11.12 -11.24
C GLY A 217 -15.76 -9.84 -11.97
N TRP A 218 -14.67 -9.22 -11.53
CA TRP A 218 -14.21 -7.91 -12.01
C TRP A 218 -12.76 -7.99 -12.44
N ILE A 219 -12.44 -7.43 -13.62
CA ILE A 219 -11.06 -7.22 -14.03
C ILE A 219 -10.67 -5.80 -13.63
N VAL A 220 -9.55 -5.67 -12.93
CA VAL A 220 -8.94 -4.38 -12.61
C VAL A 220 -7.58 -4.31 -13.29
N ARG A 221 -7.43 -3.35 -14.21
CA ARG A 221 -6.18 -3.06 -14.90
C ARG A 221 -5.52 -1.86 -14.27
N TRP A 222 -4.24 -1.98 -13.94
CA TRP A 222 -3.51 -0.97 -13.21
C TRP A 222 -2.02 -0.97 -13.58
N SER A 223 -1.31 0.04 -13.09
CA SER A 223 0.13 0.15 -13.25
C SER A 223 0.78 0.57 -11.92
N PRO A 224 1.78 -0.17 -11.43
CA PRO A 224 2.52 0.20 -10.25
C PRO A 224 3.49 1.36 -10.54
N PRO A 225 4.05 2.00 -9.50
CA PRO A 225 5.17 2.93 -9.67
C PRO A 225 6.35 2.20 -10.33
N GLY A 226 6.92 2.79 -11.38
CA GLY A 226 7.93 2.14 -12.24
C GLY A 226 7.37 1.60 -13.56
N GLY A 227 6.04 1.57 -13.71
CA GLY A 227 5.38 1.14 -14.94
C GLY A 227 5.19 -0.39 -15.00
N GLY A 228 4.89 -0.89 -16.19
CA GLY A 228 4.40 -2.26 -16.36
C GLY A 228 2.89 -2.34 -16.20
N ARG A 229 2.25 -3.14 -17.05
CA ARG A 229 0.80 -3.34 -16.99
C ARG A 229 0.51 -4.55 -16.14
N GLN A 230 -0.43 -4.41 -15.24
CA GLN A 230 -0.93 -5.52 -14.44
C GLN A 230 -2.45 -5.56 -14.54
N ALA A 231 -2.97 -6.77 -14.54
CA ALA A 231 -4.39 -7.03 -14.46
C ALA A 231 -4.63 -7.99 -13.29
N VAL A 232 -5.73 -7.80 -12.59
CA VAL A 232 -6.22 -8.76 -11.61
C VAL A 232 -7.66 -9.08 -11.94
N TRP A 233 -8.03 -10.35 -11.85
CA TRP A 233 -9.42 -10.76 -11.80
C TRP A 233 -9.82 -11.05 -10.35
N LEU A 234 -10.88 -10.39 -9.91
CA LEU A 234 -11.48 -10.51 -8.58
C LEU A 234 -12.82 -11.24 -8.73
N PRO A 235 -12.90 -12.54 -8.38
CA PRO A 235 -14.15 -13.28 -8.38
C PRO A 235 -15.18 -12.65 -7.44
N ASP A 236 -16.45 -12.81 -7.78
CA ASP A 236 -17.54 -12.35 -6.94
C ASP A 236 -17.55 -12.98 -5.56
N ARG A 237 -18.17 -12.23 -4.64
CA ARG A 237 -18.56 -12.75 -3.33
C ARG A 237 -19.74 -13.67 -3.56
N SER A 238 -19.53 -14.97 -3.42
CA SER A 238 -20.60 -15.95 -3.49
C SER A 238 -21.13 -16.38 -2.14
#